data_AF-A0A962MF95-F1
#
_entry.id   AF-A0A962MF95-F1
#
_cell.length_a   1.000
_cell.length_b   1.000
_cell.length_c   1.000
_cell.angle_alpha   90.00
_cell.angle_beta   90.00
_cell.angle_gamma   90.00
#
_symmetry.space_group_name_H-M   'P 1'
#
loop_
_entity.id
_entity.type
_entity.pdbx_description
1 polymer ?
#
loop_
_entity_poly.entity_id
_entity_poly.type
_entity_poly.pdbx_seq_one_letter_code
_entity_poly.pdbx_strand_id
1 'polypeptide(L)'
;MRKVLFISADQWRADCLSLLGHPTVQTPHLDQLAKDAVLFRRHYTTAAPCGPARASLLTGLYPMNHRSILNGTPLDARHTNLATEVRKIGFDPILFGYTDTAVDPRQLPPADPA
;
A
#
# COMPACT_ATOMS: atom_id res chain seq x y z
N MET A 1 16.81 -16.56 9.14
CA MET A 1 16.22 -15.19 9.15
C MET A 1 14.92 -15.20 8.36
N ARG A 2 13.88 -14.50 8.84
CA ARG A 2 12.56 -14.44 8.20
C ARG A 2 12.55 -13.22 7.26
N LYS A 3 12.15 -13.40 6.00
CA LYS A 3 12.00 -12.33 5.01
C LYS A 3 10.52 -12.07 4.78
N VAL A 4 10.16 -10.83 4.46
CA VAL A 4 8.77 -10.45 4.17
C VAL A 4 8.73 -9.86 2.76
N LEU A 5 7.82 -10.38 1.92
CA LEU A 5 7.50 -9.82 0.62
C LEU A 5 6.08 -9.26 0.67
N PHE A 6 5.95 -7.94 0.56
CA PHE A 6 4.67 -7.26 0.53
C PHE A 6 4.32 -6.88 -0.92
N ILE A 7 3.26 -7.51 -1.46
CA ILE A 7 2.80 -7.29 -2.83
C ILE A 7 1.48 -6.51 -2.78
N SER A 8 1.43 -5.40 -3.50
CA SER A 8 0.23 -4.59 -3.69
C SER A 8 -0.03 -4.42 -5.18
N ALA A 9 -1.26 -4.72 -5.62
CA ALA A 9 -1.72 -4.44 -6.98
C ALA A 9 -2.59 -3.18 -6.99
N ASP A 10 -2.46 -2.34 -8.02
CA ASP A 10 -3.31 -1.16 -8.18
C ASP A 10 -4.62 -1.53 -8.87
N GLN A 11 -5.71 -0.87 -8.45
CA GLN A 11 -7.03 -0.94 -9.05
C GLN A 11 -7.59 -2.37 -9.22
N TRP A 12 -7.10 -3.30 -8.39
CA TRP A 12 -7.51 -4.71 -8.45
C TRP A 12 -8.90 -4.88 -7.83
N ARG A 13 -9.84 -5.40 -8.62
CA ARG A 13 -11.16 -5.74 -8.10
C ARG A 13 -11.10 -6.98 -7.22
N ALA A 14 -11.72 -6.92 -6.06
CA ALA A 14 -11.70 -8.02 -5.09
C ALA A 14 -12.25 -9.36 -5.63
N ASP A 15 -13.13 -9.32 -6.62
CA ASP A 15 -13.73 -10.51 -7.24
C ASP A 15 -12.91 -11.09 -8.40
N CYS A 16 -11.86 -10.42 -8.88
CA CYS A 16 -10.99 -10.91 -9.96
C CYS A 16 -9.96 -11.93 -9.46
N LEU A 17 -10.42 -13.02 -8.85
CA LEU A 17 -9.61 -14.17 -8.43
C LEU A 17 -10.34 -15.47 -8.81
N SER A 18 -9.67 -16.41 -9.48
CA SER A 18 -10.31 -17.68 -9.88
C SER A 18 -10.75 -18.52 -8.69
N LEU A 19 -9.99 -18.53 -7.59
CA LEU A 19 -10.36 -19.21 -6.34
C LEU A 19 -11.67 -18.67 -5.69
N LEU A 20 -12.13 -17.47 -6.09
CA LEU A 20 -13.41 -16.90 -5.66
C LEU A 20 -14.57 -17.24 -6.62
N GLY A 21 -14.32 -18.05 -7.66
CA GLY A 21 -15.33 -18.47 -8.62
C GLY A 21 -15.56 -17.47 -9.76
N HIS A 22 -14.59 -16.60 -10.05
CA HIS A 22 -14.70 -15.67 -11.18
C HIS A 22 -14.86 -16.44 -12.52
N PRO A 23 -15.83 -16.09 -13.40
CA PRO A 23 -16.20 -16.92 -14.56
C PRO A 23 -15.16 -16.97 -15.68
N THR A 24 -14.25 -15.99 -15.76
CA THR A 24 -13.28 -15.85 -16.88
C THR A 24 -11.83 -15.70 -16.44
N VAL A 25 -11.55 -14.83 -15.47
CA VAL A 25 -10.20 -14.61 -14.92
C VAL A 25 -9.62 -15.90 -14.35
N GLN A 26 -8.40 -16.22 -14.76
CA GLN A 26 -7.61 -17.33 -14.25
C GLN A 26 -6.39 -16.78 -13.50
N THR A 27 -6.22 -17.18 -12.24
CA THR A 27 -5.10 -16.78 -11.38
C THR A 27 -4.39 -17.98 -10.76
N PRO A 28 -3.89 -18.95 -11.56
CA PRO A 28 -3.41 -20.24 -11.05
C PRO A 28 -2.28 -20.12 -10.02
N HIS A 29 -1.40 -19.11 -10.16
CA HIS A 29 -0.33 -18.86 -9.19
C HIS A 29 -0.84 -18.30 -7.85
N LEU A 30 -1.88 -17.44 -7.88
CA LEU A 30 -2.50 -16.94 -6.65
C LEU A 30 -3.35 -18.01 -5.98
N ASP A 31 -4.03 -18.83 -6.78
CA ASP A 31 -4.79 -19.99 -6.27
C ASP A 31 -3.86 -20.99 -5.59
N GLN A 32 -2.65 -21.21 -6.12
CA GLN A 32 -1.64 -22.04 -5.48
C GLN A 32 -1.12 -21.40 -4.18
N LEU A 33 -0.85 -20.09 -4.17
CA LEU A 33 -0.44 -19.36 -2.96
C LEU A 33 -1.51 -19.46 -1.86
N ALA A 34 -2.79 -19.40 -2.24
CA ALA A 34 -3.91 -19.44 -1.30
C ALA A 34 -4.04 -20.78 -0.55
N LYS A 35 -3.44 -21.87 -1.04
CA LYS A 35 -3.46 -23.18 -0.35
C LYS A 35 -2.69 -23.15 0.98
N ASP A 36 -1.64 -22.33 1.06
CA ASP A 36 -0.77 -22.20 2.22
C ASP A 36 -0.93 -20.84 2.92
N ALA A 37 -1.94 -20.05 2.53
CA ALA A 37 -2.18 -18.70 3.03
C ALA A 37 -3.57 -18.53 3.66
N VAL A 38 -3.77 -17.40 4.33
CA VAL A 38 -5.08 -17.00 4.87
C VAL A 38 -5.72 -16.00 3.93
N LEU A 39 -6.92 -16.33 3.43
CA LEU A 39 -7.71 -15.45 2.57
C LEU A 39 -8.69 -14.60 3.40
N PHE A 40 -8.50 -13.28 3.38
CA PHE A 40 -9.43 -12.33 3.97
C PHE A 40 -10.52 -11.93 2.98
N ARG A 41 -11.72 -12.56 3.08
CA ARG A 41 -12.86 -12.29 2.19
C ARG A 41 -13.56 -10.94 2.41
N ARG A 42 -13.26 -10.27 3.52
CA ARG A 42 -13.84 -8.99 3.94
C ARG A 42 -12.72 -8.01 4.28
N HIS A 43 -11.93 -7.67 3.28
CA HIS A 43 -10.84 -6.70 3.38
C HIS A 43 -11.22 -5.43 2.61
N TYR A 44 -11.18 -4.29 3.30
CA TYR A 44 -11.66 -3.01 2.76
C TYR A 44 -10.55 -1.97 2.85
N THR A 45 -10.40 -1.18 1.79
CA THR A 45 -9.58 0.03 1.82
C THR A 45 -10.23 1.10 2.70
N THR A 46 -9.41 1.94 3.32
CA THR A 46 -9.87 3.09 4.12
C THR A 46 -10.29 4.28 3.27
N ALA A 47 -9.89 4.32 1.99
CA ALA A 47 -10.17 5.41 1.06
C ALA A 47 -10.24 4.91 -0.39
N ALA A 48 -10.96 5.66 -1.23
CA ALA A 48 -10.99 5.51 -2.69
C ALA A 48 -10.68 6.88 -3.32
N PRO A 49 -9.40 7.28 -3.33
CA PRO A 49 -8.49 7.03 -4.47
C PRO A 49 -7.10 6.50 -4.08
N CYS A 50 -6.20 6.27 -5.06
CA CYS A 50 -4.92 5.55 -4.90
C CYS A 50 -3.96 6.15 -3.87
N GLY A 51 -3.66 7.44 -3.93
CA GLY A 51 -2.74 8.11 -3.00
C GLY A 51 -3.18 8.01 -1.54
N PRO A 52 -4.41 8.43 -1.19
CA PRO A 52 -4.95 8.29 0.17
C PRO A 52 -5.03 6.84 0.67
N ALA A 53 -5.43 5.90 -0.20
CA ALA A 53 -5.47 4.48 0.15
C ALA A 53 -4.08 3.94 0.50
N ARG A 54 -3.05 4.29 -0.29
CA ARG A 54 -1.67 3.88 -0.06
C ARG A 54 -1.05 4.59 1.16
N ALA A 55 -1.37 5.86 1.38
CA ALA A 55 -0.98 6.58 2.59
C ALA A 55 -1.52 5.87 3.84
N SER A 56 -2.81 5.49 3.86
CA SER A 56 -3.37 4.70 4.97
C SER A 56 -2.72 3.33 5.10
N LEU A 57 -2.54 2.60 4.00
CA LEU A 57 -1.93 1.26 3.97
C LEU A 57 -0.51 1.27 4.54
N LEU A 58 0.29 2.29 4.22
CA LEU A 58 1.69 2.38 4.62
C LEU A 58 1.88 2.98 6.01
N THR A 59 1.03 3.91 6.44
CA THR A 59 1.13 4.55 7.77
C THR A 59 0.34 3.81 8.86
N GLY A 60 -0.62 2.96 8.48
CA GLY A 60 -1.55 2.33 9.41
C GLY A 60 -2.60 3.29 9.99
N LEU A 61 -2.74 4.49 9.43
CA LEU A 61 -3.64 5.53 9.91
C LEU A 61 -4.86 5.69 9.00
N TYR A 62 -5.99 6.11 9.55
CA TYR A 62 -7.14 6.56 8.76
C TYR A 62 -6.87 7.92 8.07
N PRO A 63 -7.55 8.22 6.94
CA PRO A 63 -7.40 9.49 6.23
C PRO A 63 -7.62 10.74 7.08
N MET A 64 -8.54 10.66 8.06
CA MET A 64 -8.79 11.77 9.00
C MET A 64 -7.57 12.10 9.89
N ASN A 65 -6.66 11.16 10.09
CA ASN A 65 -5.47 11.34 10.92
C ASN A 65 -4.27 11.81 10.10
N HIS A 66 -4.03 11.22 8.92
CA HIS A 66 -2.87 11.54 8.08
C HIS A 66 -3.13 12.66 7.06
N ARG A 67 -4.38 13.05 6.85
CA ARG A 67 -4.85 14.21 6.05
C ARG A 67 -4.50 14.24 4.56
N SER A 68 -3.73 13.28 4.04
CA SER A 68 -3.66 13.00 2.59
C SER A 68 -4.99 12.39 2.11
N ILE A 69 -5.88 13.22 1.56
CA ILE A 69 -7.29 12.87 1.25
C ILE A 69 -7.62 12.83 -0.25
N LEU A 70 -6.75 13.38 -1.11
CA LEU A 70 -6.86 13.32 -2.58
C LEU A 70 -5.52 12.87 -3.17
N ASN A 71 -5.54 12.35 -4.40
CA ASN A 71 -4.30 12.08 -5.13
C ASN A 71 -3.47 13.36 -5.28
N GLY A 72 -2.16 13.24 -5.09
CA GLY A 72 -1.24 14.38 -5.08
C GLY A 72 -1.24 15.19 -3.77
N THR A 73 -2.14 14.92 -2.81
CA THR A 73 -2.07 15.58 -1.50
C THR A 73 -0.82 15.12 -0.76
N PRO A 74 0.11 16.02 -0.40
CA PRO A 74 1.32 15.66 0.32
C PRO A 74 1.03 14.90 1.62
N LEU A 75 1.83 13.88 1.91
CA LEU A 75 1.80 13.21 3.20
C LEU A 75 2.75 13.92 4.17
N ASP A 76 2.22 14.43 5.27
CA ASP A 76 3.02 15.11 6.30
C ASP A 76 4.16 14.20 6.80
N ALA A 77 5.40 14.67 6.71
CA ALA A 77 6.58 13.89 7.04
C ALA A 77 6.72 13.57 8.53
N ARG A 78 5.87 14.14 9.40
CA ARG A 78 5.74 13.71 10.80
C ARG A 78 5.27 12.26 10.92
N HIS A 79 4.58 11.73 9.91
CA HIS A 79 4.05 10.37 9.94
C HIS A 79 5.12 9.39 9.49
N THR A 80 5.35 8.39 10.31
CA THR A 80 6.14 7.22 9.92
C THR A 80 5.34 6.34 8.96
N ASN A 81 6.03 5.41 8.29
CA ASN A 81 5.43 4.37 7.46
C ASN A 81 6.07 3.00 7.75
N LEU A 82 5.48 1.96 7.18
CA LEU A 82 5.92 0.57 7.31
C LEU A 82 7.42 0.41 7.07
N ALA A 83 7.97 1.02 6.02
CA ALA A 83 9.40 0.91 5.70
C ALA A 83 10.27 1.54 6.80
N THR A 84 9.93 2.75 7.26
CA THR A 84 10.67 3.40 8.34
C THR A 84 10.55 2.65 9.66
N GLU A 85 9.41 2.05 9.97
CA GLU A 85 9.20 1.26 11.20
C GLU A 85 9.97 -0.05 11.18
N VAL A 86 9.92 -0.83 10.08
CA VAL A 86 10.67 -2.09 10.02
C VAL A 86 12.18 -1.87 10.01
N ARG A 87 12.64 -0.71 9.49
CA ARG A 87 14.06 -0.35 9.55
C ARG A 87 14.57 -0.14 10.98
N LYS A 88 13.73 0.37 11.89
CA LYS A 88 14.09 0.52 13.32
C LYS A 88 14.38 -0.83 14.00
N ILE A 89 13.77 -1.91 13.52
CA ILE A 89 13.95 -3.26 14.06
C ILE A 89 14.93 -4.12 13.25
N GLY A 90 15.75 -3.50 12.39
CA GLY A 90 16.87 -4.16 11.70
C GLY A 90 16.53 -4.84 10.37
N PHE A 91 15.35 -4.60 9.81
CA PHE A 91 15.06 -4.99 8.43
C PHE A 91 15.56 -3.93 7.44
N ASP A 92 15.96 -4.35 6.25
CA ASP A 92 16.25 -3.44 5.14
C ASP A 92 15.12 -3.46 4.10
N PRO A 93 14.16 -2.53 4.17
CA PRO A 93 13.07 -2.47 3.20
C PRO A 93 13.56 -1.90 1.86
N ILE A 94 13.23 -2.64 0.81
CA ILE A 94 13.49 -2.28 -0.59
C ILE A 94 12.15 -2.17 -1.31
N LEU A 95 11.99 -1.10 -2.10
CA LEU A 95 10.79 -0.86 -2.91
C LEU A 95 11.07 -1.21 -4.38
N PHE A 96 10.23 -2.06 -4.95
CA PHE A 96 10.12 -2.26 -6.39
C PHE A 96 8.73 -1.79 -6.83
N GLY A 97 8.66 -0.70 -7.60
CA GLY A 97 7.41 -0.06 -7.99
C GLY A 97 7.26 1.34 -7.38
N TYR A 98 6.04 1.69 -6.97
CA TYR A 98 5.69 3.04 -6.49
C TYR A 98 4.72 3.01 -5.30
N THR A 99 4.69 4.09 -4.53
CA THR A 99 3.82 4.28 -3.35
C THR A 99 2.68 5.27 -3.58
N ASP A 100 2.76 6.10 -4.62
CA ASP A 100 1.81 7.19 -4.91
C ASP A 100 1.60 8.21 -3.76
N THR A 101 2.50 8.20 -2.76
CA THR A 101 2.52 9.17 -1.67
C THR A 101 3.29 10.41 -2.11
N ALA A 102 2.61 11.54 -2.27
CA ALA A 102 3.25 12.81 -2.58
C ALA A 102 4.15 13.27 -1.41
N VAL A 103 5.33 13.80 -1.74
CA VAL A 103 6.33 14.26 -0.78
C VAL A 103 5.83 15.50 -0.06
N ASP A 104 6.15 15.63 1.23
CA ASP A 104 5.91 16.85 1.99
C ASP A 104 6.75 18.00 1.44
N PRO A 105 6.16 19.07 0.87
CA PRO A 105 6.92 20.17 0.28
C PRO A 105 7.77 20.92 1.32
N ARG A 106 7.48 20.79 2.62
CA ARG A 106 8.29 21.39 3.69
C ARG A 106 9.64 20.69 3.88
N GLN A 107 9.82 19.51 3.32
CA GLN A 107 11.11 18.79 3.29
C GLN A 107 11.92 19.09 2.02
N LEU A 108 11.33 19.77 1.04
CA LEU A 108 11.98 20.11 -0.20
C LEU A 108 12.70 21.46 -0.10
N PRO A 109 13.75 21.69 -0.90
CA PRO A 109 14.37 23.01 -1.01
C PRO A 109 13.36 24.09 -1.42
N PRO A 110 13.53 25.37 -1.00
CA PRO A 110 12.58 26.44 -1.33
C PRO A 110 12.35 26.70 -2.83
N ALA A 111 13.26 26.26 -3.69
CA ALA A 111 13.18 26.40 -5.15
C ALA A 111 12.95 25.06 -5.85
N ASP A 112 12.45 24.06 -5.13
CA ASP A 112 12.07 22.78 -5.74
C ASP A 112 10.90 22.99 -6.71
N PRO A 113 11.03 22.57 -7.98
CA PRO A 113 10.00 22.78 -9.00
C PRO A 113 8.83 21.78 -8.92
N ALA A 114 8.90 20.79 -8.02
CA ALA A 114 7.86 19.77 -7.84
C ALA A 114 6.69 20.22 -6.96
#